data_AF-A0A433K5N9-F1
#
_entry.id   AF-A0A433K5N9-F1
#
_cell.length_a   1.000
_cell.length_b   1.000
_cell.length_c   1.000
_cell.angle_alpha   90.00
_cell.angle_beta   90.00
_cell.angle_gamma   90.00
#
_symmetry.space_group_name_H-M   'P 1'
#
loop_
_entity.id
_entity.type
_entity.pdbx_description
1 polymer ?
#
loop_
_entity_poly.entity_id
_entity_poly.type
_entity_poly.pdbx_seq_one_letter_code
_entity_poly.pdbx_strand_id
1 'polypeptide(L)'
;MSEKLDKISQDIAVKHGVLLGKDDPILMLQTMNEHLIEENRKAQQDFLAQFREEMEGISSQWRVDAKEKAEKVLNVALASSKEAMARLLQESTNESVQTLRKLISDSLIEAQSLTRKTQKIQPICVDIINCIACCMFYAFLMTM
;
A
#
# COMPACT_ATOMS: atom_id res chain seq x y z
N MET A 1 -18.31 -61.07 8.95
CA MET A 1 -19.75 -60.71 8.96
C MET A 1 -20.63 -61.86 9.45
N SER A 2 -20.52 -63.08 8.89
CA SER A 2 -21.28 -64.26 9.36
C SER A 2 -21.20 -64.46 10.88
N GLU A 3 -20.00 -64.46 11.46
CA GLU A 3 -19.83 -64.66 12.91
C GLU A 3 -20.56 -63.65 13.80
N LYS A 4 -20.77 -62.42 13.31
CA LYS A 4 -21.46 -61.37 14.07
C LYS A 4 -22.97 -61.59 14.04
N LEU A 5 -23.52 -61.98 12.89
CA LEU A 5 -24.92 -62.35 12.73
C LEU A 5 -25.24 -63.66 13.47
N ASP A 6 -24.35 -64.65 13.40
CA ASP A 6 -24.52 -65.94 14.09
C ASP A 6 -24.55 -65.74 15.61
N LYS A 7 -23.69 -64.86 16.15
CA LYS A 7 -23.74 -64.46 17.57
C LYS A 7 -25.04 -63.75 17.95
N ILE A 8 -25.51 -62.81 17.13
CA ILE A 8 -26.76 -62.08 17.38
C ILE A 8 -27.95 -63.05 17.37
N SER A 9 -28.02 -63.96 16.39
CA SER A 9 -29.06 -64.99 16.32
C SER A 9 -29.03 -65.91 17.53
N GLN A 10 -27.84 -66.31 18.00
CA GLN A 10 -27.67 -67.14 19.19
C GLN A 10 -28.10 -66.41 20.48
N ASP A 11 -27.74 -65.14 20.62
CA ASP A 11 -28.17 -64.31 21.77
C ASP A 11 -29.69 -64.10 21.80
N ILE A 12 -30.32 -63.90 20.64
CA ILE A 12 -31.78 -63.77 20.51
C ILE A 12 -32.45 -65.09 20.92
N ALA A 13 -31.93 -66.23 20.46
CA ALA A 13 -32.43 -67.54 20.83
C ALA A 13 -32.33 -67.82 22.33
N VAL A 14 -31.19 -67.47 22.97
CA VAL A 14 -30.99 -67.68 24.41
C VAL A 14 -31.87 -66.76 25.27
N LYS A 15 -32.01 -65.48 24.91
CA LYS A 15 -32.74 -64.50 25.72
C LYS A 15 -34.25 -64.53 25.50
N HIS A 16 -34.69 -64.83 24.28
CA HIS A 16 -36.10 -64.67 23.88
C HIS A 16 -36.74 -66.00 23.43
N GLY A 17 -35.97 -67.08 23.33
CA GLY A 17 -36.48 -68.41 22.95
C GLY A 17 -36.87 -68.53 21.48
N VAL A 18 -36.50 -67.56 20.63
CA VAL A 18 -36.85 -67.53 19.20
C VAL A 18 -35.65 -67.94 18.36
N LEU A 19 -35.81 -69.00 17.57
CA LEU A 19 -34.79 -69.46 16.63
C LEU A 19 -34.97 -68.75 15.28
N LEU A 20 -34.00 -67.94 14.87
CA LEU A 20 -34.04 -67.25 13.59
C LEU A 20 -33.40 -68.13 12.51
N GLY A 21 -34.15 -68.44 11.45
CA GLY A 21 -33.66 -69.17 10.28
C GLY A 21 -32.89 -68.26 9.32
N LYS A 22 -32.08 -68.83 8.41
CA LYS A 22 -31.36 -68.04 7.38
C LYS A 22 -32.28 -67.21 6.48
N ASP A 23 -33.49 -67.71 6.23
CA ASP A 23 -34.51 -67.04 5.41
C ASP A 23 -35.48 -66.21 6.26
N ASP A 24 -35.16 -65.96 7.52
CA ASP A 24 -36.00 -65.14 8.40
C ASP A 24 -36.02 -63.68 7.88
N PRO A 25 -37.21 -63.09 7.67
CA PRO A 25 -37.34 -61.71 7.20
C PRO A 25 -36.58 -60.69 8.06
N ILE A 26 -36.42 -60.94 9.36
CA ILE A 26 -35.69 -60.05 10.27
C ILE A 26 -34.19 -60.04 9.94
N LEU A 27 -33.61 -61.20 9.61
CA LEU A 27 -32.20 -61.30 9.21
C LEU A 27 -31.96 -60.71 7.81
N MET A 28 -32.93 -60.84 6.90
CA MET A 28 -32.89 -60.17 5.60
C MET A 28 -32.91 -58.64 5.76
N LEU A 29 -33.78 -58.10 6.62
CA LEU A 29 -33.83 -56.67 6.91
C LEU A 29 -32.53 -56.16 7.52
N GLN A 30 -31.94 -56.90 8.46
CA GLN A 30 -30.64 -56.55 9.03
C GLN A 30 -29.55 -56.47 7.94
N THR A 31 -29.52 -57.46 7.03
CA THR A 31 -28.55 -57.51 5.93
C THR A 31 -28.74 -56.33 4.97
N MET A 32 -29.99 -56.02 4.59
CA MET A 32 -30.29 -54.86 3.75
C MET A 32 -29.92 -53.54 4.45
N ASN A 33 -30.18 -53.43 5.76
CA ASN A 33 -29.86 -52.23 6.52
C ASN A 33 -28.34 -52.02 6.63
N GLU A 34 -27.55 -53.07 6.87
CA GLU A 34 -26.09 -52.99 6.84
C GLU A 34 -25.57 -52.56 5.46
N HIS A 35 -26.15 -53.09 4.38
CA HIS A 35 -25.79 -52.67 3.03
C HIS A 35 -26.12 -51.18 2.80
N LEU A 36 -27.32 -50.75 3.19
CA LEU A 36 -27.76 -49.36 3.06
C LEU A 36 -26.87 -48.40 3.86
N ILE A 37 -26.44 -48.80 5.07
CA ILE A 37 -25.54 -48.00 5.91
C ILE A 37 -24.16 -47.88 5.23
N GLU A 38 -23.62 -48.95 4.66
CA GLU A 38 -22.33 -48.89 3.98
C GLU A 38 -22.40 -48.06 2.69
N GLU A 39 -23.49 -48.18 1.92
CA GLU A 39 -23.72 -47.32 0.75
C GLU A 39 -23.85 -45.85 1.15
N ASN A 40 -24.61 -45.54 2.20
CA ASN A 40 -24.70 -44.17 2.73
C ASN A 40 -23.32 -43.66 3.17
N ARG A 41 -22.53 -44.49 3.85
CA ARG A 41 -21.19 -44.11 4.31
C ARG A 41 -20.28 -43.79 3.12
N LYS A 42 -20.34 -44.58 2.05
CA LYS A 42 -19.60 -44.30 0.81
C LYS A 42 -20.08 -43.02 0.13
N ALA A 43 -21.38 -42.85 -0.05
CA ALA A 43 -21.94 -41.64 -0.64
C ALA A 43 -21.56 -40.38 0.14
N GLN A 44 -21.56 -40.45 1.47
CA GLN A 44 -21.09 -39.36 2.33
C GLN A 44 -19.59 -39.08 2.17
N GLN A 45 -18.76 -40.11 2.04
CA GLN A 45 -17.33 -39.95 1.79
C GLN A 45 -17.05 -39.31 0.44
N ASP A 46 -17.75 -39.74 -0.62
CA ASP A 46 -17.61 -39.19 -1.96
C ASP A 46 -18.04 -37.72 -1.99
N PHE A 47 -19.16 -37.38 -1.33
CA PHE A 47 -19.63 -36.00 -1.20
C PHE A 47 -18.60 -35.12 -0.46
N LEU A 48 -18.02 -35.62 0.63
CA LEU A 48 -16.98 -34.89 1.37
C LEU A 48 -15.70 -34.71 0.55
N ALA A 49 -15.33 -35.71 -0.26
CA ALA A 49 -14.18 -35.61 -1.17
C ALA A 49 -14.41 -34.53 -2.23
N GLN A 50 -15.58 -34.52 -2.86
CA GLN A 50 -15.95 -33.49 -3.84
C GLN A 50 -15.99 -32.09 -3.20
N PHE A 51 -16.61 -31.96 -2.03
CA PHE A 51 -16.67 -30.68 -1.33
C PHE A 51 -15.27 -30.14 -1.00
N ARG A 52 -14.34 -31.02 -0.62
CA ARG A 52 -12.95 -30.66 -0.38
C ARG A 52 -12.26 -30.18 -1.66
N GLU A 53 -12.45 -30.89 -2.77
CA GLU A 53 -11.90 -30.51 -4.07
C GLU A 53 -12.42 -29.14 -4.53
N GLU A 54 -13.73 -28.90 -4.41
CA GLU A 54 -14.34 -27.60 -4.73
C GLU A 54 -13.79 -26.48 -3.84
N MET A 55 -13.63 -26.74 -2.54
CA MET A 55 -13.02 -25.79 -1.60
C MET A 55 -11.56 -25.47 -1.95
N GLU A 56 -10.76 -26.47 -2.32
CA GLU A 56 -9.39 -26.27 -2.78
C GLU A 56 -9.35 -25.44 -4.08
N GLY A 57 -10.28 -25.70 -5.01
CA GLY A 57 -10.46 -24.92 -6.24
C GLY A 57 -10.80 -23.45 -5.97
N ILE A 58 -11.83 -23.20 -5.17
CA ILE A 58 -12.28 -21.84 -4.79
C ILE A 58 -11.16 -21.10 -4.05
N SER A 59 -10.49 -21.76 -3.09
CA SER A 59 -9.39 -21.18 -2.32
C SER A 59 -8.22 -20.77 -3.22
N SER A 60 -7.85 -21.61 -4.19
CA SER A 60 -6.81 -21.29 -5.16
C SER A 60 -7.17 -20.07 -6.00
N GLN A 61 -8.42 -20.01 -6.47
CA GLN A 61 -8.91 -18.89 -7.26
C GLN A 61 -8.96 -17.59 -6.45
N TRP A 62 -9.48 -17.65 -5.22
CA TRP A 62 -9.48 -16.52 -4.29
C TRP A 62 -8.09 -15.99 -4.01
N ARG A 63 -7.09 -16.87 -3.87
CA ARG A 63 -5.70 -16.45 -3.69
C ARG A 63 -5.19 -15.65 -4.89
N VAL A 64 -5.52 -16.08 -6.11
CA VAL A 64 -5.13 -15.37 -7.34
C VAL A 64 -5.85 -14.02 -7.41
N ASP A 65 -7.16 -14.00 -7.22
CA ASP A 65 -7.99 -12.79 -7.31
C ASP A 65 -7.59 -11.76 -6.25
N ALA A 66 -7.32 -12.20 -5.01
CA ALA A 66 -6.86 -11.33 -3.94
C ALA A 66 -5.49 -10.71 -4.25
N LYS A 67 -4.58 -11.49 -4.83
CA LYS A 67 -3.27 -11.00 -5.27
C LYS A 67 -3.42 -9.95 -6.37
N GLU A 68 -4.19 -10.24 -7.42
CA GLU A 68 -4.41 -9.31 -8.52
C GLU A 68 -5.05 -8.01 -8.02
N LYS A 69 -6.04 -8.10 -7.13
CA LYS A 69 -6.70 -6.93 -6.54
C LYS A 69 -5.72 -6.11 -5.71
N ALA A 70 -4.89 -6.75 -4.89
CA ALA A 70 -3.87 -6.08 -4.09
C ALA A 70 -2.85 -5.36 -4.97
N GLU A 71 -2.34 -6.02 -6.02
CA GLU A 71 -1.42 -5.42 -6.99
C GLU A 71 -2.05 -4.23 -7.72
N LYS A 72 -3.31 -4.34 -8.14
CA LYS A 72 -4.03 -3.23 -8.78
C LYS A 72 -4.20 -2.04 -7.86
N VAL A 73 -4.64 -2.26 -6.62
CA VAL A 73 -4.82 -1.18 -5.63
C VAL A 73 -3.48 -0.53 -5.30
N LEU A 74 -2.42 -1.34 -5.10
CA LEU A 74 -1.08 -0.84 -4.85
C LEU A 74 -0.55 0.01 -6.01
N ASN A 75 -0.73 -0.44 -7.25
CA ASN A 75 -0.30 0.29 -8.43
C ASN A 75 -1.04 1.62 -8.60
N VAL A 76 -2.35 1.64 -8.35
CA VAL A 76 -3.15 2.88 -8.38
C VAL A 76 -2.68 3.84 -7.28
N ALA A 77 -2.48 3.34 -6.05
CA ALA A 77 -1.99 4.15 -4.94
C ALA A 77 -0.58 4.70 -5.22
N LEU A 78 0.30 3.87 -5.79
CA LEU A 78 1.66 4.27 -6.15
C LEU A 78 1.67 5.31 -7.28
N ALA A 79 0.83 5.14 -8.30
CA ALA A 79 0.68 6.13 -9.36
C ALA A 79 0.18 7.48 -8.81
N SER A 80 -0.84 7.44 -7.95
CA SER A 80 -1.36 8.64 -7.27
C SER A 80 -0.30 9.30 -6.38
N SER A 81 0.48 8.52 -5.64
CA SER A 81 1.58 9.03 -4.81
C SER A 81 2.68 9.69 -5.65
N LYS A 82 3.07 9.09 -6.78
CA LYS A 82 4.03 9.68 -7.72
C LYS A 82 3.53 11.00 -8.29
N GLU A 83 2.25 11.06 -8.66
CA GLU A 83 1.64 12.27 -9.17
C GLU A 83 1.61 13.38 -8.10
N ALA A 84 1.21 13.05 -6.87
CA ALA A 84 1.22 13.99 -5.76
C ALA A 84 2.65 14.52 -5.46
N MET A 85 3.65 13.63 -5.48
CA MET A 85 5.06 14.03 -5.32
C MET A 85 5.53 14.94 -6.45
N ALA A 86 5.18 14.64 -7.70
CA ALA A 86 5.54 15.49 -8.84
C ALA A 86 4.93 16.90 -8.72
N ARG A 87 3.65 16.99 -8.30
CA ARG A 87 2.98 18.27 -8.06
C ARG A 87 3.63 19.06 -6.93
N LEU A 88 3.90 18.43 -5.79
CA LEU A 88 4.55 19.07 -4.65
C LEU A 88 5.97 19.55 -4.98
N LEU A 89 6.74 18.75 -5.73
CA LEU A 89 8.07 19.14 -6.20
C LEU A 89 8.01 20.34 -7.15
N GLN A 90 7.04 20.36 -8.07
CA GLN A 90 6.86 21.47 -9.00
C GLN A 90 6.47 22.76 -8.25
N GLU A 91 5.55 22.66 -7.29
CA GLU A 91 5.12 23.78 -6.46
C GLU A 91 6.27 24.33 -5.63
N SER A 92 6.97 23.46 -4.89
CA SER A 92 8.13 23.85 -4.09
C SER A 92 9.28 24.44 -4.92
N THR A 93 9.51 23.91 -6.13
CA THR A 93 10.50 24.47 -7.06
C THR A 93 10.10 25.87 -7.52
N ASN A 94 8.83 26.07 -7.87
CA ASN A 94 8.32 27.38 -8.29
C ASN A 94 8.41 28.41 -7.15
N GLU A 95 8.02 28.05 -5.94
CA GLU A 95 8.16 28.91 -4.75
C GLU A 95 9.62 29.26 -4.46
N SER A 96 10.53 28.28 -4.58
CA SER A 96 11.97 28.49 -4.41
C SER A 96 12.52 29.45 -5.46
N VAL A 97 12.14 29.27 -6.74
CA VAL A 97 12.56 30.16 -7.83
C VAL A 97 12.02 31.58 -7.63
N GLN A 98 10.77 31.73 -7.19
CA GLN A 98 10.20 33.04 -6.87
C GLN A 98 10.94 33.72 -5.73
N THR A 99 11.25 32.98 -4.67
CA THR A 99 12.00 33.48 -3.51
C THR A 99 13.41 33.90 -3.92
N LEU A 100 14.11 33.09 -4.72
CA LEU A 100 15.41 33.44 -5.27
C LEU A 100 15.36 34.68 -6.15
N ARG A 101 14.37 34.79 -7.05
CA ARG A 101 14.18 35.99 -7.89
C ARG A 101 13.97 37.24 -7.06
N LYS A 102 13.20 37.13 -5.97
CA LYS A 102 12.96 38.23 -5.03
C LYS A 102 14.26 38.63 -4.34
N LEU A 103 15.01 37.68 -3.77
CA LEU A 103 16.30 37.94 -3.12
C LEU A 103 17.33 38.58 -4.08
N ILE A 104 17.39 38.12 -5.33
CA ILE A 104 18.27 38.69 -6.36
C ILE A 104 17.83 40.12 -6.70
N SER A 105 16.52 40.36 -6.82
CA SER A 105 15.99 41.69 -7.13
C SER A 105 16.21 42.67 -5.98
N ASP A 106 15.97 42.24 -4.74
CA ASP A 106 16.17 43.04 -3.53
C ASP A 106 17.66 43.40 -3.37
N SER A 107 18.57 42.43 -3.54
CA SER A 107 20.02 42.68 -3.51
C SER A 107 20.50 43.58 -4.66
N LEU A 108 19.93 43.46 -5.86
CA LEU A 108 20.24 44.35 -6.98
C LEU A 108 19.79 45.79 -6.71
N ILE A 109 18.59 45.97 -6.14
CA ILE A 109 18.07 47.29 -5.73
C ILE A 109 18.98 47.89 -4.64
N GLU A 110 19.38 47.10 -3.64
CA GLU A 110 20.29 47.53 -2.59
C GLU A 110 21.64 47.98 -3.17
N ALA A 111 22.25 47.17 -4.04
CA ALA A 111 23.51 47.50 -4.71
C ALA A 111 23.41 48.77 -5.58
N GLN A 112 22.32 48.93 -6.32
CA GLN A 112 22.07 50.16 -7.10
C GLN A 112 21.89 51.38 -6.19
N SER A 113 21.22 51.24 -5.05
CA SER A 113 21.02 52.33 -4.10
C SER A 113 22.35 52.78 -3.46
N LEU A 114 23.23 51.83 -3.13
CA LEU A 114 24.58 52.10 -2.64
C LEU A 114 25.42 52.80 -3.71
N THR A 115 25.35 52.32 -4.94
CA THR A 115 26.06 52.93 -6.09
C THR A 115 25.59 54.37 -6.33
N ARG A 116 24.27 54.62 -6.30
CA ARG A 116 23.72 55.99 -6.43
C ARG A 116 24.13 56.90 -5.27
N LYS A 117 24.20 56.39 -4.03
CA LYS A 117 24.70 57.17 -2.88
C LYS A 117 26.16 57.57 -3.10
N THR A 118 27.02 56.64 -3.51
CA THR A 118 28.42 56.92 -3.82
C THR A 118 28.56 57.90 -4.99
N GLN A 119 27.76 57.75 -6.04
CA GLN A 119 27.79 58.63 -7.22
C GLN A 119 27.33 60.07 -6.91
N LYS A 120 26.39 60.26 -5.97
CA LYS A 120 25.98 61.59 -5.50
C LYS A 120 27.03 62.26 -4.61
N ILE A 121 27.87 61.48 -3.92
CA ILE A 121 28.95 62.00 -3.07
C ILE A 121 30.19 62.36 -3.91
N GLN A 122 30.39 61.71 -5.06
CA GLN A 122 31.52 61.99 -5.96
C GLN A 122 31.66 63.47 -6.39
N PRO A 123 30.64 64.17 -6.90
CA PRO A 123 30.80 65.57 -7.29
C PRO A 123 31.13 66.47 -6.09
N ILE A 124 30.54 66.18 -4.91
CA ILE A 124 30.77 66.95 -3.68
C ILE A 124 32.23 66.83 -3.22
N CYS A 125 32.80 65.62 -3.25
CA CYS A 125 34.21 65.44 -2.90
C CYS A 125 35.15 66.11 -3.91
N VAL A 126 34.84 66.04 -5.21
CA VAL A 126 35.66 66.69 -6.25
C VAL A 126 35.62 68.22 -6.10
N ASP A 127 34.45 68.80 -5.81
CA ASP A 127 34.29 70.24 -5.62
C ASP A 127 35.04 70.75 -4.37
N ILE A 128 35.00 69.99 -3.26
CA ILE A 128 35.74 70.34 -2.03
C ILE A 128 37.25 70.32 -2.28
N ILE A 129 37.77 69.28 -2.95
CA ILE A 129 39.20 69.17 -3.26
C ILE A 129 39.66 70.35 -4.15
N ASN A 130 38.86 70.71 -5.16
CA ASN A 130 39.18 71.83 -6.04
C ASN A 130 39.13 73.18 -5.30
N CYS A 131 38.20 73.33 -4.35
CA CYS A 131 38.10 74.54 -3.53
C CYS A 131 39.33 74.72 -2.61
N ILE A 132 39.80 73.65 -1.98
CA ILE A 132 41.02 73.66 -1.15
C ILE A 132 42.26 73.99 -1.99
N ALA A 133 42.38 73.42 -3.20
CA ALA A 133 43.48 73.70 -4.11
C ALA A 133 43.52 75.19 -4.53
N CYS A 134 42.36 75.78 -4.83
CA CYS A 134 42.24 77.22 -5.10
C CYS A 134 42.69 78.08 -3.90
N CYS A 135 42.25 77.75 -2.69
CA CYS A 135 42.65 78.50 -1.48
C CYS A 135 44.16 78.48 -1.25
N MET A 136 44.81 77.33 -1.45
CA MET A 136 46.27 77.20 -1.36
C MET A 136 46.99 78.02 -2.44
N PHE A 137 46.46 78.04 -3.66
CA PHE A 137 47.02 78.84 -4.76
C PHE A 137 46.92 80.34 -4.49
N TYR A 138 45.78 80.82 -3.98
CA TYR A 138 45.61 82.23 -3.60
C TYR A 138 46.51 82.65 -2.43
N ALA A 139 46.66 81.80 -1.41
CA ALA A 139 47.57 82.06 -0.30
C ALA A 139 49.04 82.15 -0.76
N PHE A 140 49.45 81.28 -1.69
CA PHE A 140 50.78 81.33 -2.30
C PHE A 140 51.01 82.64 -3.07
N LEU A 141 49.99 83.10 -3.82
CA LEU A 141 50.06 84.32 -4.62
C LEU A 141 50.10 85.62 -3.77
N MET A 142 49.54 85.60 -2.55
CA MET A 142 49.59 86.74 -1.64
C MET A 142 50.89 86.82 -0.81
N THR A 143 51.68 85.75 -0.79
CA THR A 143 52.94 85.66 -0.03
C THR A 143 54.16 86.07 -0.87
N MET A 144 54.01 86.22 -2.19
CA MET A 144 55.00 86.76 -3.13
C MET A 144 54.84 88.27 -3.29
#